data_AF-A0A956IMY0-F1
#
_entry.id   AF-A0A956IMY0-F1
#
_cell.length_a   1.000
_cell.length_b   1.000
_cell.length_c   1.000
_cell.angle_alpha   90.00
_cell.angle_beta   90.00
_cell.angle_gamma   90.00
#
_symmetry.space_group_name_H-M   'P 1'
#
loop_
_entity.id
_entity.type
_entity.pdbx_description
1 polymer ?
#
loop_
_entity_poly.entity_id
_entity_poly.type
_entity_poly.pdbx_seq_one_letter_code
_entity_poly.pdbx_strand_id
1 'polypeptide(L)'
;MNRRTFPAFGLSLCLLQACVSVNEDRGESSHVQFGEGARGGTGGSSGGTGGSGAVTHGPPQVTSMTPTEGVYGSEVTILGGDLGSAERSDVQLVLGGGGEVVISPTDEQLVTEWIEDEVRFRFAFPAEGQVALETPEGAVLAGDFKPSWLPGAPYSIAPGASVVASVAAGNGALAVVVDTSPPTLTRFTVDGRSEASVSISAYREETLRLYLGETSEVEGFALSDSSPPEIIQLDPDGSGGLVAKPTGLLVSEEFALAGGSNGAVVWYAEGDMWSRARPGAGTWTIDKGPIADPNPTAPDHAAGATSDGSLWLARSVDSGSFLDDMERPMCRVLGPNDTSFGSSFACGISMDDYITSLEFFDRGRGTVVRYCGSDVDPWGLSDTDYLCYTALLTPDGGGSLSLPDEKTTSRYAFTDSLVVGGICDRELGLQLTTDPASDPGETALWPCPELDALEIDSAGDFVFLVRHEDSLYFPRRRTTP
;
A
#
# COMPACT_ATOMS: atom_id res chain seq x y z
N MET A 1 16.32 -33.02 -25.38
CA MET A 1 15.16 -33.04 -24.46
C MET A 1 14.14 -32.05 -24.98
N ASN A 2 12.91 -32.51 -25.19
CA ASN A 2 11.87 -31.80 -25.95
C ASN A 2 11.39 -30.54 -25.21
N ARG A 3 11.73 -29.35 -25.74
CA ARG A 3 11.11 -28.09 -25.35
C ARG A 3 9.79 -27.94 -26.11
N ARG A 4 8.68 -27.82 -25.38
CA ARG A 4 7.40 -27.35 -25.94
C ARG A 4 7.50 -25.84 -26.14
N THR A 5 7.42 -25.42 -27.39
CA THR A 5 7.25 -24.03 -27.80
C THR A 5 5.76 -23.67 -27.69
N PHE A 6 5.43 -22.65 -26.88
CA PHE A 6 4.13 -21.98 -26.94
C PHE A 6 4.20 -20.85 -27.98
N PRO A 7 3.14 -20.62 -28.78
CA PRO A 7 3.13 -19.52 -29.74
C PRO A 7 2.85 -18.19 -29.04
N ALA A 8 3.59 -17.16 -29.46
CA ALA A 8 3.36 -15.78 -29.10
C ALA A 8 1.99 -15.32 -29.64
N PHE A 9 1.10 -14.89 -28.74
CA PHE A 9 -0.10 -14.14 -29.10
C PHE A 9 0.22 -12.64 -29.05
N GLY A 10 0.02 -11.97 -30.19
CA GLY A 10 0.13 -10.52 -30.28
C GLY A 10 -1.02 -9.83 -29.56
N LEU A 11 -0.71 -8.83 -28.73
CA LEU A 11 -1.69 -7.92 -28.16
C LEU A 11 -2.36 -7.10 -29.27
N SER A 12 -3.66 -7.34 -29.46
CA SER A 12 -4.54 -6.43 -30.17
C SER A 12 -5.27 -5.57 -29.14
N LEU A 13 -5.04 -4.27 -29.22
CA LEU A 13 -5.73 -3.21 -28.49
C LEU A 13 -7.25 -3.30 -28.75
N CYS A 14 -8.06 -3.42 -27.70
CA CYS A 14 -9.51 -3.27 -27.79
C CYS A 14 -10.02 -2.48 -26.58
N LEU A 15 -10.42 -1.23 -26.81
CA LEU A 15 -11.31 -0.50 -25.92
C LEU A 15 -12.69 -1.17 -25.97
N LEU A 16 -13.31 -1.44 -24.81
CA LEU A 16 -14.73 -1.11 -24.59
C LEU A 16 -15.12 -1.24 -23.11
N GLN A 17 -15.80 -0.20 -22.61
CA GLN A 17 -16.61 -0.17 -21.39
C GLN A 17 -17.72 -1.23 -21.42
N ALA A 18 -17.90 -1.96 -20.32
CA ALA A 18 -19.20 -2.44 -19.85
C ALA A 18 -19.13 -2.72 -18.35
N CYS A 19 -19.85 -1.90 -17.56
CA CYS A 19 -20.22 -2.25 -16.19
C CYS A 19 -21.31 -3.34 -16.25
N VAL A 20 -21.08 -4.47 -15.59
CA VAL A 20 -22.13 -5.44 -15.28
C VAL A 20 -22.21 -5.53 -13.76
N SER A 21 -23.31 -5.04 -13.19
CA SER A 21 -23.67 -5.29 -11.80
C SER A 21 -24.18 -6.72 -11.67
N VAL A 22 -23.56 -7.53 -10.83
CA VAL A 22 -24.08 -8.84 -10.45
C VAL A 22 -25.04 -8.62 -9.29
N ASN A 23 -26.33 -8.83 -9.52
CA ASN A 23 -27.34 -8.94 -8.46
C ASN A 23 -27.24 -10.35 -7.87
N GLU A 24 -26.84 -10.46 -6.61
CA GLU A 24 -26.99 -11.70 -5.83
C GLU A 24 -28.44 -11.80 -5.32
N ASP A 25 -29.28 -12.52 -6.05
CA ASP A 25 -30.53 -13.09 -5.55
C ASP A 25 -30.20 -14.32 -4.68
N ARG A 26 -30.19 -14.15 -3.35
CA ARG A 26 -30.32 -15.29 -2.41
C ARG A 26 -31.74 -15.37 -1.91
N GLY A 27 -32.49 -16.29 -2.49
CA GLY A 27 -33.76 -16.75 -1.94
C GLY A 27 -33.53 -17.74 -0.80
N GLU A 28 -34.11 -17.45 0.36
CA GLU A 28 -34.54 -18.48 1.31
C GLU A 28 -35.94 -18.13 1.84
N SER A 29 -36.86 -19.04 1.59
CA SER A 29 -38.21 -19.02 2.14
C SER A 29 -38.25 -19.71 3.49
N SER A 30 -38.80 -19.07 4.53
CA SER A 30 -39.50 -19.83 5.57
C SER A 30 -40.67 -19.04 6.17
N HIS A 31 -41.75 -19.78 6.35
CA HIS A 31 -43.06 -19.42 6.86
C HIS A 31 -43.07 -18.80 8.26
N VAL A 32 -43.83 -17.72 8.46
CA VAL A 32 -44.65 -17.52 9.68
C VAL A 32 -45.98 -16.86 9.30
N GLN A 33 -47.07 -17.61 9.50
CA GLN A 33 -48.45 -17.11 9.48
C GLN A 33 -48.82 -16.50 10.83
N PHE A 34 -49.35 -15.28 10.82
CA PHE A 34 -50.35 -14.76 11.77
C PHE A 34 -51.23 -13.82 10.92
N GLY A 35 -52.53 -14.04 10.73
CA GLY A 35 -53.59 -14.18 11.73
C GLY A 35 -54.60 -13.07 11.43
N GLU A 36 -55.65 -13.41 10.68
CA GLU A 36 -56.75 -12.50 10.34
C GLU A 36 -57.49 -12.02 11.60
N GLY A 37 -57.68 -10.70 11.70
CA GLY A 37 -58.47 -10.05 12.74
C GLY A 37 -59.19 -8.84 12.18
N ALA A 38 -60.31 -9.07 11.49
CA ALA A 38 -61.22 -8.03 11.03
C ALA A 38 -61.90 -7.33 12.23
N ARG A 39 -61.81 -5.99 12.29
CA ARG A 39 -62.82 -5.13 12.92
C ARG A 39 -62.96 -3.83 12.15
N GLY A 40 -64.16 -3.64 11.59
CA GLY A 40 -64.55 -2.44 10.88
C GLY A 40 -64.70 -1.23 11.79
N GLY A 41 -64.50 -0.07 11.18
CA GLY A 41 -64.75 1.24 11.77
C GLY A 41 -64.99 2.24 10.64
N THR A 42 -66.25 2.37 10.23
CA THR A 42 -66.73 3.41 9.32
C THR A 42 -66.78 4.74 10.07
N GLY A 43 -66.07 5.75 9.58
CA GLY A 43 -66.14 7.11 10.12
C GLY A 43 -65.45 8.08 9.17
N GLY A 44 -66.25 8.80 8.36
CA GLY A 44 -65.73 9.77 7.42
C GLY A 44 -65.18 11.02 8.09
N SER A 45 -64.23 11.67 7.44
CA SER A 45 -64.10 13.14 7.49
C SER A 45 -63.15 13.61 6.40
N SER A 46 -63.62 14.61 5.64
CA SER A 46 -62.86 15.67 4.97
C SER A 46 -61.64 15.27 4.14
N GLY A 47 -61.84 15.26 2.82
CA GLY A 47 -60.78 15.58 1.87
C GLY A 47 -60.25 16.98 2.15
N GLY A 48 -59.18 17.06 2.93
CA GLY A 48 -58.33 18.22 3.02
C GLY A 48 -57.29 18.11 1.92
N THR A 49 -57.37 18.99 0.94
CA THR A 49 -56.22 19.33 0.09
C THR A 49 -55.13 19.83 1.04
N GLY A 50 -54.23 18.93 1.45
CA GLY A 50 -53.05 19.29 2.24
C GLY A 50 -52.24 20.25 1.39
N GLY A 51 -52.37 21.54 1.68
CA GLY A 51 -51.46 22.54 1.15
C GLY A 51 -50.07 22.11 1.60
N SER A 52 -49.20 21.79 0.65
CA SER A 52 -47.77 21.73 0.87
C SER A 52 -47.35 23.14 1.29
N GLY A 53 -47.50 23.43 2.58
CA GLY A 53 -46.93 24.63 3.17
C GLY A 53 -45.44 24.44 3.02
N ALA A 54 -44.81 25.27 2.18
CA ALA A 54 -43.38 25.27 2.02
C ALA A 54 -42.76 25.36 3.42
N VAL A 55 -42.04 24.32 3.82
CA VAL A 55 -41.24 24.34 5.04
C VAL A 55 -40.20 25.43 4.82
N THR A 56 -40.22 26.47 5.66
CA THR A 56 -39.24 27.55 5.60
C THR A 56 -38.12 27.23 6.58
N HIS A 57 -36.90 27.11 6.08
CA HIS A 57 -35.70 26.86 6.89
C HIS A 57 -35.01 28.17 7.27
N GLY A 58 -34.38 28.20 8.45
CA GLY A 58 -33.52 29.30 8.89
C GLY A 58 -32.06 29.13 8.43
N PRO A 59 -31.20 30.13 8.65
CA PRO A 59 -29.75 29.94 8.58
C PRO A 59 -29.29 28.89 9.59
N PRO A 60 -28.30 28.06 9.27
CA PRO A 60 -27.86 26.96 10.13
C PRO A 60 -27.31 27.48 11.47
N GLN A 61 -27.62 26.80 12.55
CA GLN A 61 -27.17 27.14 13.90
C GLN A 61 -26.47 25.97 14.56
N VAL A 62 -25.17 26.12 14.86
CA VAL A 62 -24.41 25.09 15.60
C VAL A 62 -24.38 25.42 17.09
N THR A 63 -24.76 24.44 17.90
CA THR A 63 -24.68 24.49 19.37
C THR A 63 -23.41 23.83 19.88
N SER A 64 -22.98 22.72 19.29
CA SER A 64 -21.75 22.02 19.68
C SER A 64 -21.19 21.14 18.56
N MET A 65 -19.87 20.91 18.61
CA MET A 65 -19.16 19.89 17.82
C MET A 65 -18.31 19.04 18.77
N THR A 66 -18.39 17.70 18.68
CA THR A 66 -17.63 16.80 19.55
C THR A 66 -17.34 15.47 18.85
N PRO A 67 -16.11 14.91 18.95
CA PRO A 67 -14.91 15.51 19.55
C PRO A 67 -14.30 16.61 18.66
N THR A 68 -13.38 17.40 19.21
CA THR A 68 -12.61 18.43 18.47
C THR A 68 -11.17 17.99 18.17
N GLU A 69 -10.80 16.76 18.53
CA GLU A 69 -9.52 16.14 18.25
C GLU A 69 -9.67 14.62 18.18
N GLY A 70 -8.79 13.96 17.45
CA GLY A 70 -8.82 12.51 17.28
C GLY A 70 -7.95 12.04 16.12
N VAL A 71 -7.96 10.75 15.82
CA VAL A 71 -7.39 10.21 14.58
C VAL A 71 -8.29 10.58 13.40
N TYR A 72 -7.75 10.56 12.18
CA TYR A 72 -8.59 10.59 11.00
C TYR A 72 -9.59 9.43 11.04
N GLY A 73 -10.83 9.75 10.70
CA GLY A 73 -11.96 8.84 10.73
C GLY A 73 -12.73 8.75 12.04
N SER A 74 -12.31 9.50 13.07
CA SER A 74 -13.12 9.67 14.28
C SER A 74 -14.52 10.19 13.91
N GLU A 75 -15.56 9.60 14.48
CA GLU A 75 -16.92 10.10 14.32
C GLU A 75 -17.08 11.41 15.09
N VAL A 76 -17.43 12.48 14.38
CA VAL A 76 -17.70 13.82 14.88
C VAL A 76 -19.20 14.07 14.79
N THR A 77 -19.77 14.52 15.91
CA THR A 77 -21.18 14.93 16.01
C THR A 77 -21.27 16.44 16.10
N ILE A 78 -22.06 17.05 15.23
CA ILE A 78 -22.49 18.45 15.28
C ILE A 78 -23.96 18.48 15.70
N LEU A 79 -24.28 19.24 16.75
CA LEU A 79 -25.66 19.45 17.21
C LEU A 79 -26.07 20.90 16.96
N GLY A 80 -27.34 21.10 16.62
CA GLY A 80 -27.80 22.41 16.21
C GLY A 80 -29.25 22.47 15.78
N GLY A 81 -29.56 23.39 14.87
CA GLY A 81 -30.85 23.50 14.21
C GLY A 81 -30.68 24.10 12.81
N ASP A 82 -31.62 23.78 11.92
CA ASP A 82 -31.57 24.12 10.50
C ASP A 82 -30.27 23.63 9.81
N LEU A 83 -29.72 22.49 10.25
CA LEU A 83 -28.45 21.94 9.75
C LEU A 83 -28.56 21.32 8.35
N GLY A 84 -29.76 21.22 7.79
CA GLY A 84 -30.00 20.56 6.52
C GLY A 84 -30.23 19.06 6.65
N SER A 85 -30.44 18.42 5.51
CA SER A 85 -30.65 16.96 5.41
C SER A 85 -30.39 16.50 3.97
N ALA A 86 -30.34 15.19 3.77
CA ALA A 86 -30.19 14.60 2.44
C ALA A 86 -31.33 14.92 1.46
N GLU A 87 -32.48 15.40 1.95
CA GLU A 87 -33.61 15.81 1.10
C GLU A 87 -33.45 17.23 0.54
N ARG A 88 -32.47 17.99 1.04
CA ARG A 88 -32.23 19.39 0.68
C ARG A 88 -31.04 19.49 -0.27
N SER A 89 -31.17 20.30 -1.32
CA SER A 89 -30.08 20.60 -2.25
C SER A 89 -29.11 21.60 -1.64
N ASP A 90 -27.85 21.58 -2.11
CA ASP A 90 -26.81 22.55 -1.78
C ASP A 90 -26.51 22.67 -0.27
N VAL A 91 -26.66 21.55 0.45
CA VAL A 91 -26.19 21.37 1.83
C VAL A 91 -24.86 20.63 1.79
N GLN A 92 -23.85 21.16 2.48
CA GLN A 92 -22.53 20.54 2.52
C GLN A 92 -21.75 20.89 3.80
N LEU A 93 -20.87 19.99 4.20
CA LEU A 93 -19.82 20.23 5.19
C LEU A 93 -18.52 20.51 4.44
N VAL A 94 -17.84 21.58 4.80
CA VAL A 94 -16.52 21.95 4.28
C VAL A 94 -15.52 21.72 5.40
N LEU A 95 -14.61 20.78 5.20
CA LEU A 95 -13.56 20.42 6.15
C LEU A 95 -12.23 21.03 5.72
N GLY A 96 -11.56 21.59 6.72
CA GLY A 96 -10.27 22.23 6.60
C GLY A 96 -10.34 23.71 6.25
N GLY A 97 -9.30 24.46 6.63
CA GLY A 97 -9.27 25.92 6.46
C GLY A 97 -9.26 26.39 5.01
N GLY A 98 -8.93 25.50 4.06
CA GLY A 98 -8.98 25.74 2.62
C GLY A 98 -10.15 25.07 1.91
N GLY A 99 -10.98 24.29 2.63
CA GLY A 99 -12.00 23.44 2.03
C GLY A 99 -11.42 22.22 1.31
N GLU A 100 -10.41 21.60 1.92
CA GLU A 100 -9.69 20.43 1.41
C GLU A 100 -10.62 19.24 1.16
N VAL A 101 -11.69 19.08 1.97
CA VAL A 101 -12.72 18.04 1.77
C VAL A 101 -14.11 18.68 1.84
N VAL A 102 -14.96 18.36 0.87
CA VAL A 102 -16.38 18.77 0.85
C VAL A 102 -17.23 17.51 0.93
N ILE A 103 -18.09 17.43 1.95
CA ILE A 103 -18.94 16.27 2.24
C ILE A 103 -20.39 16.66 1.98
N SER A 104 -21.10 15.86 1.17
CA SER A 104 -22.54 15.98 1.01
C SER A 104 -23.29 15.05 1.97
N PRO A 105 -24.55 15.35 2.33
CA PRO A 105 -25.36 14.48 3.19
C PRO A 105 -25.57 13.05 2.67
N THR A 106 -25.32 12.81 1.39
CA THR A 106 -25.48 11.50 0.74
C THR A 106 -24.17 10.74 0.60
N ASP A 107 -23.07 11.25 1.17
CA ASP A 107 -21.79 10.54 1.17
C ASP A 107 -21.83 9.39 2.20
N GLU A 108 -22.21 8.20 1.75
CA GLU A 108 -22.33 7.01 2.59
C GLU A 108 -20.99 6.53 3.19
N GLN A 109 -19.84 7.02 2.72
CA GLN A 109 -18.54 6.67 3.31
C GLN A 109 -18.20 7.55 4.51
N LEU A 110 -18.60 8.82 4.45
CA LEU A 110 -18.23 9.82 5.43
C LEU A 110 -19.37 10.19 6.38
N VAL A 111 -20.62 10.10 5.95
CA VAL A 111 -21.79 10.49 6.74
C VAL A 111 -22.43 9.24 7.36
N THR A 112 -22.55 9.23 8.69
CA THR A 112 -23.27 8.17 9.41
C THR A 112 -24.70 8.58 9.74
N GLU A 113 -24.95 9.88 9.94
CA GLU A 113 -26.29 10.43 10.17
C GLU A 113 -26.31 11.92 9.76
N TRP A 114 -27.37 12.37 9.09
CA TRP A 114 -27.53 13.81 8.78
C TRP A 114 -29.00 14.20 8.73
N ILE A 115 -29.42 14.89 9.78
CA ILE A 115 -30.77 15.42 9.97
C ILE A 115 -30.71 16.89 10.41
N GLU A 116 -31.86 17.54 10.48
CA GLU A 116 -31.95 19.01 10.67
C GLU A 116 -31.36 19.54 11.98
N ASP A 117 -31.22 18.70 13.02
CA ASP A 117 -30.69 19.07 14.33
C ASP A 117 -29.39 18.32 14.71
N GLU A 118 -28.95 17.37 13.88
CA GLU A 118 -27.79 16.53 14.15
C GLU A 118 -27.08 16.09 12.86
N VAL A 119 -25.75 16.24 12.85
CA VAL A 119 -24.88 15.69 11.79
C VAL A 119 -23.79 14.83 12.44
N ARG A 120 -23.71 13.57 12.05
CA ARG A 120 -22.64 12.64 12.39
C ARG A 120 -21.87 12.27 11.13
N PHE A 121 -20.56 12.47 11.18
CA PHE A 121 -19.68 12.16 10.08
C PHE A 121 -18.30 11.71 10.58
N ARG A 122 -17.54 11.02 9.74
CA ARG A 122 -16.15 10.64 10.02
C ARG A 122 -15.21 11.70 9.44
N PHE A 123 -14.32 12.24 10.27
CA PHE A 123 -13.42 13.31 9.84
C PHE A 123 -12.37 12.80 8.83
N ALA A 124 -12.38 13.33 7.61
CA ALA A 124 -11.64 12.78 6.48
C ALA A 124 -10.24 13.40 6.28
N PHE A 125 -9.28 12.57 5.89
CA PHE A 125 -7.99 12.97 5.33
C PHE A 125 -8.19 13.60 3.94
N PRO A 126 -7.48 14.67 3.56
CA PRO A 126 -6.36 15.31 4.27
C PRO A 126 -6.76 16.55 5.08
N ALA A 127 -8.03 16.75 5.43
CA ALA A 127 -8.48 17.98 6.08
C ALA A 127 -7.81 18.21 7.46
N GLU A 128 -7.68 19.48 7.86
CA GLU A 128 -7.28 19.89 9.21
C GLU A 128 -7.90 21.25 9.55
N GLY A 129 -8.37 21.40 10.79
CA GLY A 129 -8.85 22.68 11.31
C GLY A 129 -10.35 22.85 11.09
N GLN A 130 -10.75 23.93 10.43
CA GLN A 130 -12.14 24.40 10.43
C GLN A 130 -13.12 23.35 9.89
N VAL A 131 -14.28 23.26 10.53
CA VAL A 131 -15.45 22.53 10.05
C VAL A 131 -16.57 23.53 9.87
N ALA A 132 -16.95 23.81 8.63
CA ALA A 132 -18.02 24.72 8.29
C ALA A 132 -19.21 23.97 7.70
N LEU A 133 -20.41 24.35 8.08
CA LEU A 133 -21.65 23.86 7.49
C LEU A 133 -22.24 24.95 6.60
N GLU A 134 -22.53 24.61 5.36
CA GLU A 134 -23.11 25.50 4.36
C GLU A 134 -24.48 24.95 3.92
N THR A 135 -25.47 25.84 3.90
CA THR A 135 -26.82 25.59 3.39
C THR A 135 -27.22 26.73 2.44
N PRO A 136 -28.32 26.61 1.68
CA PRO A 136 -28.84 27.72 0.87
C PRO A 136 -29.13 29.01 1.66
N GLU A 137 -29.44 28.89 2.96
CA GLU A 137 -29.82 30.00 3.84
C GLU A 137 -28.63 30.66 4.54
N GLY A 138 -27.44 30.04 4.50
CA GLY A 138 -26.22 30.63 5.05
C GLY A 138 -25.14 29.60 5.38
N ALA A 139 -24.07 30.08 6.02
CA ALA A 139 -22.97 29.24 6.48
C ALA A 139 -22.67 29.51 7.95
N VAL A 140 -22.24 28.49 8.68
CA VAL A 140 -21.85 28.56 10.09
C VAL A 140 -20.60 27.74 10.35
N LEU A 141 -19.67 28.29 11.14
CA LEU A 141 -18.50 27.55 11.62
C LEU A 141 -18.93 26.65 12.79
N ALA A 142 -18.81 25.34 12.63
CA ALA A 142 -19.12 24.36 13.66
C ALA A 142 -18.02 24.24 14.72
N GLY A 143 -16.76 24.39 14.31
CA GLY A 143 -15.60 24.36 15.19
C GLY A 143 -14.31 24.10 14.43
N ASP A 144 -13.26 23.73 15.16
CA ASP A 144 -11.99 23.24 14.61
C ASP A 144 -11.77 21.79 15.07
N PHE A 145 -11.34 20.92 14.15
CA PHE A 145 -10.92 19.56 14.44
C PHE A 145 -9.40 19.42 14.28
N LYS A 146 -8.76 18.81 15.27
CA LYS A 146 -7.31 18.63 15.34
C LYS A 146 -6.94 17.15 15.17
N PRO A 147 -6.58 16.69 13.96
CA PRO A 147 -6.16 15.32 13.76
C PRO A 147 -4.83 15.03 14.47
N SER A 148 -4.67 13.80 14.96
CA SER A 148 -3.44 13.28 15.57
C SER A 148 -2.30 13.15 14.57
N TRP A 149 -2.64 13.08 13.28
CA TRP A 149 -1.73 13.12 12.15
C TRP A 149 -1.85 14.45 11.43
N LEU A 150 -0.71 15.05 11.07
CA LEU A 150 -0.64 16.20 10.18
C LEU A 150 -0.44 15.66 8.75
N PRO A 151 -1.23 16.08 7.75
CA PRO A 151 -1.14 15.55 6.39
C PRO A 151 0.16 15.96 5.69
N GLY A 152 0.74 17.11 6.08
CA GLY A 152 1.82 17.75 5.34
C GLY A 152 1.29 18.55 4.15
N ALA A 153 2.18 19.30 3.49
CA ALA A 153 1.80 20.06 2.31
C ALA A 153 1.57 19.11 1.12
N PRO A 154 0.48 19.26 0.34
CA PRO A 154 0.23 18.42 -0.82
C PRO A 154 1.36 18.55 -1.85
N TYR A 155 1.69 17.44 -2.50
CA TYR A 155 2.58 17.39 -3.65
C TYR A 155 1.82 16.89 -4.86
N SER A 156 1.39 17.82 -5.71
CA SER A 156 0.73 17.45 -6.96
C SER A 156 1.71 16.70 -7.88
N ILE A 157 1.27 15.54 -8.34
CA ILE A 157 2.01 14.72 -9.30
C ILE A 157 1.18 14.55 -10.56
N ALA A 158 1.82 14.21 -11.67
CA ALA A 158 1.11 13.95 -12.91
C ALA A 158 0.20 12.71 -12.75
N PRO A 159 -0.98 12.67 -13.39
CA PRO A 159 -1.82 11.47 -13.40
C PRO A 159 -1.02 10.26 -13.91
N GLY A 160 -1.04 9.17 -13.15
CA GLY A 160 -0.31 7.94 -13.46
C GLY A 160 1.17 7.92 -13.08
N ALA A 161 1.76 9.04 -12.63
CA ALA A 161 3.11 9.02 -12.05
C ALA A 161 3.11 8.15 -10.78
N SER A 162 4.12 7.31 -10.58
CA SER A 162 4.21 6.39 -9.44
C SER A 162 5.48 6.62 -8.63
N VAL A 163 5.52 6.14 -7.39
CA VAL A 163 6.77 6.06 -6.63
C VAL A 163 7.47 4.75 -6.96
N VAL A 164 8.65 4.84 -7.59
CA VAL A 164 9.40 3.69 -8.09
C VAL A 164 10.49 3.22 -7.14
N ALA A 165 10.97 4.10 -6.26
CA ALA A 165 11.96 3.77 -5.24
C ALA A 165 11.80 4.67 -4.02
N SER A 166 12.10 4.16 -2.83
CA SER A 166 12.10 4.89 -1.57
C SER A 166 13.27 4.50 -0.67
N VAL A 167 13.69 5.41 0.21
CA VAL A 167 14.59 5.13 1.34
C VAL A 167 14.37 6.14 2.46
N ALA A 168 14.42 5.70 3.71
CA ALA A 168 14.50 6.63 4.85
C ALA A 168 15.84 7.38 4.82
N ALA A 169 15.79 8.70 4.65
CA ALA A 169 16.96 9.57 4.45
C ALA A 169 17.51 10.16 5.76
N GLY A 170 17.08 9.62 6.91
CA GLY A 170 17.40 10.12 8.25
C GLY A 170 16.16 10.23 9.13
N ASN A 171 16.33 10.82 10.31
CA ASN A 171 15.25 10.97 11.30
C ASN A 171 14.09 11.81 10.73
N GLY A 172 12.92 11.19 10.56
CA GLY A 172 11.72 11.80 10.00
C GLY A 172 11.84 12.25 8.54
N ALA A 173 12.81 11.73 7.79
CA ALA A 173 13.04 12.10 6.39
C ALA A 173 12.87 10.90 5.45
N LEU A 174 12.17 11.13 4.34
CA LEU A 174 11.92 10.12 3.30
C LEU A 174 12.39 10.67 1.95
N ALA A 175 13.22 9.91 1.24
CA ALA A 175 13.56 10.18 -0.14
C ALA A 175 12.85 9.19 -1.05
N VAL A 176 12.23 9.69 -2.12
CA VAL A 176 11.56 8.87 -3.13
C VAL A 176 11.95 9.30 -4.53
N VAL A 177 12.00 8.36 -5.46
CA VAL A 177 11.98 8.67 -6.90
C VAL A 177 10.56 8.54 -7.40
N VAL A 178 10.06 9.62 -7.99
CA VAL A 178 8.77 9.64 -8.69
C VAL A 178 9.05 9.44 -10.18
N ASP A 179 8.32 8.52 -10.80
CA ASP A 179 8.36 8.29 -12.24
C ASP A 179 7.69 9.45 -12.99
N THR A 180 8.49 10.49 -13.18
CA THR A 180 8.21 11.60 -14.07
C THR A 180 9.10 11.47 -15.31
N SER A 181 8.84 12.27 -16.34
CA SER A 181 9.68 12.28 -17.55
C SER A 181 10.40 13.63 -17.65
N PRO A 182 11.67 13.74 -17.18
CA PRO A 182 12.53 12.70 -16.57
C PRO A 182 12.25 12.45 -15.07
N PRO A 183 12.71 11.32 -14.47
CA PRO A 183 12.40 10.99 -13.08
C PRO A 183 12.94 12.03 -12.10
N THR A 184 12.22 12.21 -10.99
CA THR A 184 12.52 13.24 -9.99
C THR A 184 12.77 12.60 -8.63
N LEU A 185 13.89 12.97 -8.00
CA LEU A 185 14.17 12.65 -6.61
C LEU A 185 13.52 13.71 -5.72
N THR A 186 12.56 13.27 -4.92
CA THR A 186 11.83 14.12 -3.98
C THR A 186 12.20 13.71 -2.57
N ARG A 187 12.68 14.67 -1.78
CA ARG A 187 12.97 14.48 -0.35
C ARG A 187 11.92 15.19 0.48
N PHE A 188 11.27 14.43 1.35
CA PHE A 188 10.33 14.91 2.35
C PHE A 188 11.02 14.95 3.71
N THR A 189 10.83 16.05 4.42
CA THR A 189 11.37 16.29 5.77
C THR A 189 10.29 16.93 6.63
N VAL A 190 10.54 17.02 7.94
CA VAL A 190 9.64 17.73 8.88
C VAL A 190 9.49 19.22 8.56
N ASP A 191 10.47 19.82 7.89
CA ASP A 191 10.51 21.25 7.57
C ASP A 191 9.99 21.57 6.16
N GLY A 192 9.75 20.54 5.33
CA GLY A 192 9.23 20.72 3.98
C GLY A 192 9.77 19.70 2.99
N ARG A 193 9.72 20.06 1.71
CA ARG A 193 10.06 19.22 0.57
C ARG A 193 11.12 19.87 -0.30
N SER A 194 12.00 19.07 -0.89
CA SER A 194 12.93 19.49 -1.94
C SER A 194 12.90 18.49 -3.10
N GLU A 195 13.07 18.99 -4.32
CA GLU A 195 13.03 18.20 -5.55
C GLU A 195 14.34 18.40 -6.33
N ALA A 196 14.84 17.33 -6.93
CA ALA A 196 16.01 17.35 -7.79
C ALA A 196 15.89 16.32 -8.93
N SER A 197 16.54 16.56 -10.05
CA SER A 197 16.49 15.65 -11.20
C SER A 197 17.26 14.35 -10.97
N VAL A 198 16.74 13.24 -11.51
CA VAL A 198 17.49 11.99 -11.67
C VAL A 198 17.89 11.85 -13.14
N SER A 199 19.17 12.07 -13.43
CA SER A 199 19.71 11.98 -14.79
C SER A 199 20.09 10.54 -15.12
N ILE A 200 19.10 9.74 -15.54
CA ILE A 200 19.27 8.35 -15.97
C ILE A 200 18.55 8.11 -17.31
N SER A 201 19.09 7.23 -18.15
CA SER A 201 18.49 6.83 -19.43
C SER A 201 18.77 5.35 -19.69
N ALA A 202 17.89 4.68 -20.44
CA ALA A 202 18.07 3.28 -20.87
C ALA A 202 18.27 2.31 -19.67
N TYR A 203 17.31 2.34 -18.74
CA TYR A 203 17.31 1.50 -17.54
C TYR A 203 15.97 0.77 -17.37
N ARG A 204 15.99 -0.30 -16.60
CA ARG A 204 14.81 -1.07 -16.18
C ARG A 204 14.20 -0.41 -14.94
N GLU A 205 13.03 0.20 -15.08
CA GLU A 205 12.39 0.98 -14.02
C GLU A 205 12.18 0.17 -12.74
N GLU A 206 11.77 -1.09 -12.88
CA GLU A 206 11.51 -2.05 -11.80
C GLU A 206 12.76 -2.41 -10.99
N THR A 207 13.95 -2.05 -11.47
CA THR A 207 15.24 -2.32 -10.82
C THR A 207 15.82 -1.12 -10.09
N LEU A 208 15.19 0.05 -10.20
CA LEU A 208 15.65 1.26 -9.52
C LEU A 208 15.52 1.12 -8.01
N ARG A 209 16.62 1.32 -7.28
CA ARG A 209 16.63 1.31 -5.82
C ARG A 209 17.37 2.54 -5.29
N LEU A 210 16.90 3.05 -4.16
CA LEU A 210 17.60 4.06 -3.37
C LEU A 210 18.30 3.40 -2.19
N TYR A 211 19.42 3.97 -1.76
CA TYR A 211 20.14 3.53 -0.57
C TYR A 211 20.89 4.69 0.09
N LEU A 212 21.36 4.46 1.32
CA LEU A 212 22.26 5.39 2.00
C LEU A 212 23.71 5.00 1.78
N GLY A 213 24.49 5.90 1.17
CA GLY A 213 25.93 5.73 0.96
C GLY A 213 26.74 5.82 2.26
N GLU A 214 28.06 5.66 2.16
CA GLU A 214 28.98 5.73 3.32
C GLU A 214 28.92 7.08 4.06
N THR A 215 28.58 8.15 3.34
CA THR A 215 28.41 9.51 3.86
C THR A 215 27.00 9.78 4.39
N SER A 216 26.12 8.77 4.41
CA SER A 216 24.67 8.91 4.66
C SER A 216 23.93 9.80 3.66
N GLU A 217 24.54 10.07 2.50
CA GLU A 217 23.83 10.70 1.38
C GLU A 217 22.94 9.68 0.67
N VAL A 218 21.82 10.16 0.12
CA VAL A 218 20.93 9.34 -0.70
C VAL A 218 21.59 9.12 -2.05
N GLU A 219 21.86 7.86 -2.35
CA GLU A 219 22.35 7.37 -3.64
C GLU A 219 21.30 6.43 -4.25
N GLY A 220 21.55 5.96 -5.46
CA GLY A 220 20.72 4.93 -6.06
C GLY A 220 21.47 4.04 -7.03
N PHE A 221 20.79 3.03 -7.54
CA PHE A 221 21.28 2.25 -8.66
C PHE A 221 20.10 1.65 -9.43
N ALA A 222 20.36 1.21 -10.65
CA ALA A 222 19.42 0.45 -11.48
C ALA A 222 20.20 -0.50 -12.38
N LEU A 223 19.50 -1.39 -13.07
CA LEU A 223 20.04 -2.17 -14.18
C LEU A 223 19.71 -1.50 -15.51
N SER A 224 20.66 -1.53 -16.45
CA SER A 224 20.42 -1.09 -17.82
C SER A 224 19.42 -1.99 -18.57
N ASP A 225 18.89 -1.48 -19.67
CA ASP A 225 18.06 -2.24 -20.62
C ASP A 225 18.88 -3.17 -21.54
N SER A 226 20.21 -3.23 -21.38
CA SER A 226 21.07 -4.11 -22.17
C SER A 226 20.91 -5.59 -21.78
N SER A 227 21.41 -6.47 -22.65
CA SER A 227 21.50 -7.91 -22.38
C SER A 227 22.93 -8.40 -22.71
N PRO A 228 23.72 -8.83 -21.70
CA PRO A 228 23.38 -8.82 -20.27
C PRO A 228 23.19 -7.39 -19.72
N PRO A 229 22.36 -7.22 -18.66
CA PRO A 229 22.22 -5.94 -17.97
C PRO A 229 23.53 -5.50 -17.30
N GLU A 230 23.74 -4.19 -17.25
CA GLU A 230 24.85 -3.53 -16.56
C GLU A 230 24.30 -2.82 -15.32
N ILE A 231 25.03 -2.84 -14.20
CA ILE A 231 24.69 -1.99 -13.06
C ILE A 231 25.01 -0.52 -13.41
N ILE A 232 24.02 0.35 -13.23
CA ILE A 232 24.13 1.81 -13.33
C ILE A 232 24.09 2.37 -11.91
N GLN A 233 25.17 3.01 -11.48
CA GLN A 233 25.22 3.75 -10.22
C GLN A 233 24.57 5.13 -10.41
N LEU A 234 23.87 5.62 -9.39
CA LEU A 234 23.33 6.98 -9.33
C LEU A 234 24.01 7.74 -8.21
N ASP A 235 25.01 8.55 -8.58
CA ASP A 235 25.83 9.33 -7.64
C ASP A 235 25.18 10.69 -7.36
N PRO A 236 25.32 11.25 -6.14
CA PRO A 236 24.92 12.63 -5.85
C PRO A 236 25.70 13.62 -6.72
N ASP A 237 25.00 14.57 -7.35
CA ASP A 237 25.62 15.56 -8.24
C ASP A 237 26.06 16.87 -7.55
N GLY A 238 25.92 16.93 -6.21
CA GLY A 238 26.20 18.11 -5.38
C GLY A 238 25.10 19.19 -5.40
N SER A 239 24.12 19.10 -6.30
CA SER A 239 22.90 19.92 -6.29
C SER A 239 21.74 19.27 -5.51
N GLY A 240 21.97 18.05 -5.02
CA GLY A 240 20.95 17.19 -4.41
C GLY A 240 20.30 16.24 -5.42
N GLY A 241 20.61 16.35 -6.71
CA GLY A 241 20.17 15.41 -7.74
C GLY A 241 21.00 14.14 -7.77
N LEU A 242 20.63 13.25 -8.69
CA LEU A 242 21.36 12.01 -8.96
C LEU A 242 21.80 11.97 -10.42
N VAL A 243 23.03 11.53 -10.67
CA VAL A 243 23.57 11.35 -12.03
C VAL A 243 23.98 9.91 -12.26
N ALA A 244 23.51 9.34 -13.37
CA ALA A 244 23.85 7.99 -13.77
C ALA A 244 25.32 7.86 -14.18
N LYS A 245 25.95 6.79 -13.69
CA LYS A 245 27.32 6.40 -13.99
C LYS A 245 27.36 4.89 -14.24
N PRO A 246 27.58 4.47 -15.51
CA PRO A 246 27.81 3.05 -15.82
C PRO A 246 28.99 2.50 -15.03
N THR A 247 28.86 1.29 -14.51
CA THR A 247 29.88 0.68 -13.62
C THR A 247 30.83 -0.25 -14.37
N GLY A 248 30.45 -0.68 -15.57
CA GLY A 248 31.10 -1.74 -16.34
C GLY A 248 30.82 -3.16 -15.82
N LEU A 249 30.05 -3.30 -14.73
CA LEU A 249 29.74 -4.61 -14.14
C LEU A 249 28.46 -5.17 -14.75
N LEU A 250 28.62 -6.21 -15.56
CA LEU A 250 27.52 -6.94 -16.16
C LEU A 250 26.99 -8.00 -15.18
N VAL A 251 25.67 -8.16 -15.13
CA VAL A 251 25.00 -9.18 -14.33
C VAL A 251 24.13 -10.06 -15.23
N SER A 252 23.81 -11.27 -14.80
CA SER A 252 22.92 -12.16 -15.55
C SER A 252 21.48 -11.68 -15.48
N GLU A 253 20.58 -12.32 -16.24
CA GLU A 253 19.14 -12.03 -16.19
C GLU A 253 18.46 -12.61 -14.94
N GLU A 254 19.12 -13.52 -14.21
CA GLU A 254 18.65 -14.04 -12.92
C GLU A 254 19.40 -13.30 -11.81
N PHE A 255 18.72 -12.33 -11.20
CA PHE A 255 19.29 -11.43 -10.20
C PHE A 255 18.31 -11.15 -9.06
N ALA A 256 18.87 -10.67 -7.94
CA ALA A 256 18.12 -10.10 -6.83
C ALA A 256 18.80 -8.81 -6.39
N LEU A 257 18.01 -7.77 -6.15
CA LEU A 257 18.48 -6.41 -5.86
C LEU A 257 17.94 -5.99 -4.51
N ALA A 258 18.67 -5.14 -3.79
CA ALA A 258 18.09 -4.39 -2.68
C ALA A 258 18.84 -3.08 -2.48
N GLY A 259 18.10 -2.06 -2.04
CA GLY A 259 18.64 -0.81 -1.52
C GLY A 259 17.98 -0.47 -0.17
N GLY A 260 18.65 0.31 0.66
CA GLY A 260 18.10 0.75 1.93
C GLY A 260 19.14 1.45 2.80
N SER A 261 18.85 1.55 4.09
CA SER A 261 19.72 2.21 5.07
C SER A 261 21.05 1.48 5.34
N ASN A 262 21.14 0.19 4.99
CA ASN A 262 22.36 -0.61 5.11
C ASN A 262 23.23 -0.64 3.84
N GLY A 263 22.86 0.13 2.82
CA GLY A 263 23.54 0.19 1.53
C GLY A 263 22.76 -0.52 0.43
N ALA A 264 23.49 -0.92 -0.60
CA ALA A 264 22.93 -1.57 -1.79
C ALA A 264 23.62 -2.91 -2.07
N VAL A 265 22.87 -3.79 -2.73
CA VAL A 265 23.36 -5.11 -3.14
C VAL A 265 22.74 -5.52 -4.47
N VAL A 266 23.56 -6.18 -5.29
CA VAL A 266 23.10 -6.95 -6.45
C VAL A 266 23.65 -8.36 -6.34
N TRP A 267 22.77 -9.33 -6.17
CA TRP A 267 23.06 -10.74 -6.34
C TRP A 267 22.69 -11.16 -7.76
N TYR A 268 23.51 -12.00 -8.39
CA TYR A 268 23.21 -12.53 -9.72
C TYR A 268 23.77 -13.94 -9.88
N ALA A 269 23.07 -14.76 -10.67
CA ALA A 269 23.40 -16.16 -10.88
C ALA A 269 24.15 -16.38 -12.20
N GLU A 270 25.30 -17.03 -12.15
CA GLU A 270 26.05 -17.51 -13.32
C GLU A 270 26.00 -19.04 -13.37
N GLY A 271 24.98 -19.58 -14.03
CA GLY A 271 24.64 -21.00 -13.92
C GLY A 271 24.14 -21.30 -12.52
N ASP A 272 24.70 -22.32 -11.87
CA ASP A 272 24.26 -22.77 -10.53
C ASP A 272 24.98 -22.03 -9.39
N MET A 273 25.55 -20.84 -9.66
CA MET A 273 26.41 -20.13 -8.72
C MET A 273 25.99 -18.66 -8.58
N TRP A 274 25.83 -18.21 -7.34
CA TRP A 274 25.51 -16.84 -6.98
C TRP A 274 26.74 -16.01 -6.66
N SER A 275 26.81 -14.80 -7.21
CA SER A 275 27.81 -13.78 -6.85
C SER A 275 27.12 -12.50 -6.39
N ARG A 276 27.78 -11.76 -5.49
CA ARG A 276 27.29 -10.49 -4.94
C ARG A 276 28.20 -9.36 -5.38
N ALA A 277 27.59 -8.29 -5.86
CA ALA A 277 28.20 -6.99 -6.05
C ALA A 277 27.65 -5.98 -5.04
N ARG A 278 28.52 -5.09 -4.57
CA ARG A 278 28.17 -3.94 -3.73
C ARG A 278 28.88 -2.67 -4.21
N PRO A 279 28.31 -1.49 -3.96
CA PRO A 279 29.05 -0.24 -4.11
C PRO A 279 30.16 -0.17 -3.06
N GLY A 280 31.35 0.26 -3.48
CA GLY A 280 32.47 0.62 -2.60
C GLY A 280 32.92 2.06 -2.86
N ALA A 281 34.18 2.39 -2.54
CA ALA A 281 34.77 3.73 -2.71
C ALA A 281 34.88 4.17 -4.20
N GLY A 282 33.74 4.49 -4.81
CA GLY A 282 33.60 5.00 -6.18
C GLY A 282 33.44 3.95 -7.29
N THR A 283 33.39 2.65 -6.95
CA THR A 283 33.20 1.55 -7.91
C THR A 283 32.36 0.42 -7.32
N TRP A 284 31.55 -0.24 -8.15
CA TRP A 284 30.92 -1.51 -7.81
C TRP A 284 31.93 -2.65 -7.92
N THR A 285 31.98 -3.52 -6.92
CA THR A 285 32.89 -4.67 -6.90
C THR A 285 32.17 -5.93 -6.48
N ILE A 286 32.59 -7.06 -7.06
CA ILE A 286 32.16 -8.39 -6.60
C ILE A 286 32.88 -8.67 -5.28
N ASP A 287 32.13 -8.66 -4.18
CA ASP A 287 32.67 -8.82 -2.83
C ASP A 287 32.45 -10.22 -2.26
N LYS A 288 31.59 -11.02 -2.90
CA LYS A 288 31.21 -12.37 -2.46
C LYS A 288 30.81 -13.25 -3.63
N GLY A 289 31.05 -14.55 -3.50
CA GLY A 289 30.79 -15.53 -4.55
C GLY A 289 32.06 -16.03 -5.25
N PRO A 290 31.93 -17.04 -6.12
CA PRO A 290 30.70 -17.75 -6.44
C PRO A 290 30.26 -18.70 -5.30
N ILE A 291 28.96 -18.73 -4.97
CA ILE A 291 28.36 -19.62 -3.96
C ILE A 291 27.32 -20.51 -4.64
N ALA A 292 27.41 -21.82 -4.43
CA ALA A 292 26.51 -22.77 -5.08
C ALA A 292 25.05 -22.56 -4.64
N ASP A 293 24.16 -22.48 -5.63
CA ASP A 293 22.72 -22.58 -5.42
C ASP A 293 22.41 -23.98 -4.86
N PRO A 294 21.68 -24.10 -3.74
CA PRO A 294 21.32 -25.38 -3.20
C PRO A 294 20.33 -26.17 -4.07
N ASN A 295 19.56 -25.52 -4.95
CA ASN A 295 18.52 -26.13 -5.78
C ASN A 295 18.31 -25.40 -7.15
N PRO A 296 19.35 -25.27 -8.00
CA PRO A 296 19.30 -24.48 -9.24
C PRO A 296 18.28 -24.98 -10.28
N THR A 297 17.79 -26.22 -10.12
CA THR A 297 16.83 -26.84 -11.03
C THR A 297 15.43 -27.00 -10.42
N ALA A 298 15.16 -26.38 -9.27
CA ALA A 298 13.84 -26.45 -8.67
C ALA A 298 12.81 -25.75 -9.57
N PRO A 299 11.60 -26.31 -9.74
CA PRO A 299 10.49 -25.55 -10.28
C PRO A 299 10.18 -24.38 -9.32
N ASP A 300 9.67 -23.27 -9.89
CA ASP A 300 9.20 -22.11 -9.14
C ASP A 300 10.28 -21.51 -8.21
N HIS A 301 11.48 -21.38 -8.77
CA HIS A 301 12.63 -20.74 -8.13
C HIS A 301 12.49 -19.21 -8.19
N ALA A 302 12.62 -18.56 -7.04
CA ALA A 302 12.74 -17.11 -6.98
C ALA A 302 13.87 -16.70 -6.03
N ALA A 303 14.42 -15.52 -6.27
CA ALA A 303 15.48 -14.93 -5.45
C ALA A 303 15.10 -13.52 -4.99
N GLY A 304 15.42 -13.21 -3.74
CA GLY A 304 15.25 -11.89 -3.13
C GLY A 304 16.52 -11.47 -2.42
N ALA A 305 16.72 -10.18 -2.23
CA ALA A 305 17.85 -9.65 -1.49
C ALA A 305 17.39 -8.64 -0.45
N THR A 306 18.24 -8.42 0.55
CA THR A 306 18.04 -7.43 1.60
C THR A 306 19.21 -6.46 1.61
N SER A 307 18.99 -5.21 2.01
CA SER A 307 20.03 -4.16 1.99
C SER A 307 21.23 -4.44 2.89
N ASP A 308 21.11 -5.33 3.88
CA ASP A 308 22.26 -5.83 4.65
C ASP A 308 23.18 -6.76 3.80
N GLY A 309 22.70 -7.16 2.63
CA GLY A 309 23.29 -7.99 1.58
C GLY A 309 23.18 -9.49 1.80
N SER A 310 22.14 -9.94 2.51
CA SER A 310 21.70 -11.34 2.48
C SER A 310 21.03 -11.68 1.15
N LEU A 311 21.07 -12.96 0.78
CA LEU A 311 20.35 -13.53 -0.37
C LEU A 311 19.33 -14.54 0.14
N TRP A 312 18.12 -14.43 -0.39
CA TRP A 312 16.99 -15.30 -0.11
C TRP A 312 16.67 -16.09 -1.35
N LEU A 313 16.54 -17.40 -1.21
CA LEU A 313 16.03 -18.28 -2.25
C LEU A 313 14.76 -18.94 -1.75
N ALA A 314 13.76 -19.01 -2.60
CA ALA A 314 12.53 -19.72 -2.32
C ALA A 314 12.19 -20.65 -3.48
N ARG A 315 11.50 -21.73 -3.12
CA ARG A 315 10.97 -22.71 -4.07
C ARG A 315 9.69 -23.32 -3.52
N SER A 316 8.89 -23.87 -4.42
CA SER A 316 7.84 -24.80 -4.01
C SER A 316 8.41 -26.16 -3.61
N VAL A 317 7.82 -26.78 -2.60
CA VAL A 317 8.08 -28.17 -2.21
C VAL A 317 6.74 -28.86 -1.95
N ASP A 318 6.51 -29.95 -2.68
CA ASP A 318 5.43 -30.89 -2.39
C ASP A 318 5.61 -31.47 -0.98
N SER A 319 4.60 -31.22 -0.15
CA SER A 319 4.49 -31.67 1.23
C SER A 319 3.28 -32.56 1.48
N GLY A 320 2.50 -32.86 0.43
CA GLY A 320 1.24 -33.57 0.52
C GLY A 320 1.32 -35.07 0.30
N SER A 321 0.13 -35.65 0.17
CA SER A 321 -0.08 -37.03 -0.28
C SER A 321 -0.96 -36.99 -1.52
N PHE A 322 -0.93 -38.04 -2.35
CA PHE A 322 -1.64 -38.14 -3.64
C PHE A 322 -3.13 -37.71 -3.70
N LEU A 323 -3.82 -37.48 -2.57
CA LEU A 323 -5.22 -37.06 -2.51
C LEU A 323 -5.44 -35.65 -1.93
N ASP A 324 -4.37 -34.99 -1.48
CA ASP A 324 -4.32 -33.68 -0.82
C ASP A 324 -2.84 -33.24 -0.96
N ASP A 325 -2.47 -32.95 -2.20
CA ASP A 325 -1.12 -32.47 -2.52
C ASP A 325 -1.07 -31.08 -1.88
N MET A 326 -0.22 -30.87 -0.87
CA MET A 326 -0.07 -29.56 -0.26
C MET A 326 1.31 -29.07 -0.65
N GLU A 327 1.41 -27.96 -1.36
CA GLU A 327 2.70 -27.32 -1.61
C GLU A 327 2.96 -26.20 -0.62
N ARG A 328 4.23 -26.08 -0.23
CA ARG A 328 4.65 -25.04 0.71
C ARG A 328 5.87 -24.30 0.20
N PRO A 329 5.89 -22.95 0.27
CA PRO A 329 7.09 -22.21 -0.09
C PRO A 329 8.17 -22.46 0.96
N MET A 330 9.28 -23.06 0.51
CA MET A 330 10.46 -23.34 1.32
C MET A 330 11.55 -22.36 0.97
N CYS A 331 11.97 -21.59 1.97
CA CYS A 331 13.02 -20.60 1.85
C CYS A 331 14.36 -21.10 2.41
N ARG A 332 15.44 -20.50 1.92
CA ARG A 332 16.79 -20.55 2.47
C ARG A 332 17.37 -19.14 2.44
N VAL A 333 18.15 -18.83 3.47
CA VAL A 333 18.87 -17.56 3.56
C VAL A 333 20.38 -17.82 3.52
N LEU A 334 21.09 -16.98 2.79
CA LEU A 334 22.52 -16.81 2.84
C LEU A 334 22.78 -15.46 3.49
N GLY A 335 23.17 -15.45 4.77
CA GLY A 335 23.44 -14.22 5.50
C GLY A 335 24.57 -13.41 4.87
N PRO A 336 24.77 -12.15 5.28
CA PRO A 336 25.65 -11.24 4.57
C PRO A 336 27.11 -11.70 4.60
N ASN A 337 27.53 -12.41 5.65
CA ASN A 337 28.89 -12.92 5.83
C ASN A 337 29.03 -14.43 5.66
N ASP A 338 27.93 -15.15 5.43
CA ASP A 338 27.94 -16.61 5.35
C ASP A 338 28.58 -17.11 4.05
N THR A 339 29.25 -18.25 4.06
CA THR A 339 29.84 -18.83 2.85
C THR A 339 28.96 -19.91 2.19
N SER A 340 27.81 -20.20 2.80
CA SER A 340 26.86 -21.22 2.35
C SER A 340 25.47 -20.92 2.89
N PHE A 341 24.43 -21.34 2.16
CA PHE A 341 23.05 -21.21 2.61
C PHE A 341 22.79 -21.97 3.91
N GLY A 342 21.95 -21.38 4.76
CA GLY A 342 21.42 -22.03 5.96
C GLY A 342 20.49 -23.20 5.65
N SER A 343 19.94 -23.78 6.71
CA SER A 343 18.90 -24.81 6.59
C SER A 343 17.64 -24.27 5.93
N SER A 344 16.93 -25.13 5.22
CA SER A 344 15.62 -24.79 4.68
C SER A 344 14.61 -24.62 5.81
N PHE A 345 13.74 -23.63 5.69
CA PHE A 345 12.57 -23.45 6.53
C PHE A 345 11.39 -23.04 5.65
N ALA A 346 10.19 -23.16 6.17
CA ALA A 346 9.03 -22.69 5.44
C ALA A 346 8.81 -21.20 5.68
N CYS A 347 8.62 -20.46 4.59
CA CYS A 347 8.42 -19.01 4.65
C CYS A 347 6.95 -18.60 4.51
N GLY A 348 6.03 -19.54 4.28
CA GLY A 348 4.60 -19.26 4.21
C GLY A 348 3.76 -20.41 4.75
N ILE A 349 2.45 -20.30 4.60
CA ILE A 349 1.48 -21.38 4.85
C ILE A 349 1.50 -22.38 3.70
N SER A 350 0.96 -23.57 3.94
CA SER A 350 0.70 -24.53 2.85
C SER A 350 -0.43 -24.03 1.96
N MET A 351 -0.29 -24.25 0.67
CA MET A 351 -1.34 -24.09 -0.33
C MET A 351 -1.91 -25.47 -0.63
N ASP A 352 -3.22 -25.52 -0.89
CA ASP A 352 -3.84 -26.70 -1.47
C ASP A 352 -3.36 -26.87 -2.92
N ASP A 353 -3.16 -28.11 -3.34
CA ASP A 353 -2.53 -28.63 -4.56
C ASP A 353 -1.11 -28.13 -4.89
N TYR A 354 -0.96 -26.96 -5.51
CA TYR A 354 0.35 -26.49 -5.97
C TYR A 354 0.48 -24.97 -6.02
N ILE A 355 1.71 -24.51 -5.81
CA ILE A 355 2.13 -23.12 -5.97
C ILE A 355 2.30 -22.85 -7.47
N THR A 356 1.55 -21.88 -7.97
CA THR A 356 1.55 -21.47 -9.39
C THR A 356 2.53 -20.35 -9.68
N SER A 357 2.90 -19.58 -8.65
CA SER A 357 3.87 -18.50 -8.77
C SER A 357 4.54 -18.23 -7.43
N LEU A 358 5.82 -17.85 -7.50
CA LEU A 358 6.59 -17.42 -6.36
C LEU A 358 7.41 -16.21 -6.78
N GLU A 359 7.23 -15.10 -6.07
CA GLU A 359 7.85 -13.81 -6.37
C GLU A 359 8.48 -13.22 -5.11
N PHE A 360 9.67 -12.64 -5.24
CA PHE A 360 10.25 -11.82 -4.19
C PHE A 360 10.10 -10.34 -4.53
N PHE A 361 9.75 -9.55 -3.52
CA PHE A 361 9.85 -8.10 -3.57
C PHE A 361 10.85 -7.65 -2.50
N ASP A 362 11.88 -6.93 -2.92
CA ASP A 362 12.82 -6.35 -1.99
C ASP A 362 12.24 -5.07 -1.37
N ARG A 363 12.44 -4.93 -0.06
CA ARG A 363 11.93 -3.79 0.72
C ARG A 363 12.92 -3.48 1.83
N GLY A 364 13.94 -2.69 1.51
CA GLY A 364 14.90 -2.21 2.51
C GLY A 364 15.65 -3.36 3.18
N ARG A 365 15.42 -3.57 4.48
CA ARG A 365 16.13 -4.59 5.26
C ARG A 365 15.49 -5.97 5.20
N GLY A 366 14.24 -6.11 4.80
CA GLY A 366 13.58 -7.41 4.72
C GLY A 366 13.19 -7.75 3.31
N THR A 367 12.56 -8.92 3.16
CA THR A 367 12.09 -9.39 1.88
C THR A 367 10.66 -9.88 2.01
N VAL A 368 9.90 -9.69 0.94
CA VAL A 368 8.51 -10.11 0.83
C VAL A 368 8.47 -11.26 -0.15
N VAL A 369 7.87 -12.39 0.23
CA VAL A 369 7.59 -13.51 -0.67
C VAL A 369 6.11 -13.52 -0.96
N ARG A 370 5.73 -13.26 -2.20
CA ARG A 370 4.37 -13.54 -2.66
C ARG A 370 4.36 -14.93 -3.28
N TYR A 371 3.37 -15.71 -2.88
CA TYR A 371 3.14 -17.02 -3.46
C TYR A 371 1.65 -17.16 -3.73
N CYS A 372 1.32 -17.60 -4.93
CA CYS A 372 -0.03 -17.93 -5.30
C CYS A 372 -0.12 -19.42 -5.55
N GLY A 373 -1.25 -20.00 -5.21
CA GLY A 373 -1.55 -21.41 -5.43
C GLY A 373 -2.97 -21.55 -5.91
N SER A 374 -3.30 -22.78 -6.26
CA SER A 374 -4.55 -23.13 -6.90
C SER A 374 -5.17 -24.29 -6.13
N ASP A 375 -6.37 -24.10 -5.60
CA ASP A 375 -7.19 -25.20 -5.09
C ASP A 375 -7.93 -25.82 -6.28
N VAL A 376 -7.29 -26.82 -6.89
CA VAL A 376 -7.86 -27.67 -7.94
C VAL A 376 -8.41 -28.93 -7.29
N ASP A 377 -9.72 -28.95 -7.05
CA ASP A 377 -10.39 -30.21 -6.71
C ASP A 377 -9.96 -31.31 -7.72
N PRO A 378 -9.33 -32.42 -7.27
CA PRO A 378 -8.84 -33.46 -8.14
C PRO A 378 -9.95 -34.11 -8.99
N TRP A 379 -11.22 -33.90 -8.62
CA TRP A 379 -12.39 -34.37 -9.35
C TRP A 379 -12.98 -33.34 -10.32
N GLY A 380 -12.49 -32.10 -10.30
CA GLY A 380 -12.98 -30.99 -11.13
C GLY A 380 -14.45 -30.66 -10.86
N LEU A 381 -14.92 -30.85 -9.62
CA LEU A 381 -16.31 -30.60 -9.23
C LEU A 381 -16.53 -29.18 -8.70
N SER A 382 -15.47 -28.47 -8.30
CA SER A 382 -15.49 -27.04 -7.95
C SER A 382 -14.74 -26.18 -8.97
N ASP A 383 -15.08 -24.89 -8.99
CA ASP A 383 -14.27 -23.89 -9.67
C ASP A 383 -12.89 -23.82 -9.01
N THR A 384 -11.85 -23.57 -9.81
CA THR A 384 -10.47 -23.44 -9.32
C THR A 384 -10.28 -22.10 -8.64
N ASP A 385 -10.12 -22.11 -7.32
CA ASP A 385 -9.84 -20.92 -6.54
C ASP A 385 -8.33 -20.63 -6.56
N TYR A 386 -7.96 -19.43 -6.99
CA TYR A 386 -6.57 -18.97 -6.95
C TYR A 386 -6.40 -18.04 -5.76
N LEU A 387 -5.60 -18.48 -4.78
CA LEU A 387 -5.33 -17.72 -3.58
C LEU A 387 -3.87 -17.26 -3.61
N CYS A 388 -3.67 -15.97 -3.34
CA CYS A 388 -2.35 -15.38 -3.20
C CYS A 388 -2.14 -14.96 -1.75
N TYR A 389 -0.93 -15.23 -1.26
CA TYR A 389 -0.49 -14.82 0.06
C TYR A 389 0.85 -14.11 -0.03
N THR A 390 1.05 -13.21 0.91
CA THR A 390 2.30 -12.49 1.08
C THR A 390 2.91 -12.86 2.41
N ALA A 391 4.12 -13.42 2.39
CA ALA A 391 4.94 -13.68 3.55
C ALA A 391 6.01 -12.60 3.73
N LEU A 392 6.04 -11.97 4.91
CA LEU A 392 7.06 -10.98 5.26
C LEU A 392 8.19 -11.65 6.02
N LEU A 393 9.43 -11.53 5.54
CA LEU A 393 10.59 -12.21 6.11
C LEU A 393 11.62 -11.18 6.62
N THR A 394 11.88 -11.22 7.93
CA THR A 394 12.96 -10.44 8.58
C THR A 394 14.34 -11.05 8.30
N PRO A 395 15.42 -10.26 8.35
CA PRO A 395 16.81 -10.74 8.18
C PRO A 395 17.18 -11.96 9.01
N ASP A 396 16.66 -12.06 10.24
CA ASP A 396 16.95 -13.15 11.16
C ASP A 396 16.16 -14.45 10.85
N GLY A 397 15.26 -14.41 9.86
CA GLY A 397 14.37 -15.52 9.51
C GLY A 397 13.32 -15.84 10.58
N GLY A 398 13.17 -14.99 11.60
CA GLY A 398 12.34 -15.23 12.78
C GLY A 398 10.88 -14.81 12.62
N GLY A 399 10.59 -13.77 11.83
CA GLY A 399 9.23 -13.31 11.55
C GLY A 399 8.79 -13.78 10.17
N SER A 400 7.80 -14.67 10.10
CA SER A 400 7.00 -14.88 8.89
C SER A 400 5.55 -14.51 9.19
N LEU A 401 5.09 -13.41 8.61
CA LEU A 401 3.67 -13.05 8.64
C LEU A 401 3.07 -13.33 7.27
N SER A 402 2.04 -14.17 7.21
CA SER A 402 1.28 -14.43 5.99
C SER A 402 0.00 -13.58 5.95
N LEU A 403 -0.14 -12.75 4.92
CA LEU A 403 -1.31 -11.93 4.66
C LEU A 403 -2.03 -12.38 3.39
N PRO A 404 -3.38 -12.50 3.40
CA PRO A 404 -4.14 -12.68 2.17
C PRO A 404 -4.00 -11.45 1.26
N ASP A 405 -3.71 -11.68 -0.02
CA ASP A 405 -3.48 -10.59 -0.99
C ASP A 405 -4.76 -9.83 -1.37
N GLU A 406 -5.93 -10.41 -1.05
CA GLU A 406 -7.25 -9.80 -1.25
C GLU A 406 -7.49 -8.56 -0.39
N LYS A 407 -6.67 -8.35 0.65
CA LYS A 407 -6.70 -7.14 1.47
C LYS A 407 -5.80 -6.07 0.85
N THR A 408 -6.46 -5.04 0.31
CA THR A 408 -5.94 -3.94 -0.51
C THR A 408 -4.67 -3.25 0.00
N THR A 409 -3.89 -2.79 -0.99
CA THR A 409 -2.65 -1.99 -0.94
C THR A 409 -1.84 -2.13 0.34
N SER A 410 -0.88 -3.07 0.29
CA SER A 410 0.11 -3.22 1.33
C SER A 410 1.46 -2.62 0.90
N ARG A 411 2.06 -1.83 1.78
CA ARG A 411 3.50 -1.57 1.77
C ARG A 411 4.06 -2.08 3.09
N TYR A 412 5.33 -2.46 3.04
CA TYR A 412 6.01 -3.06 4.17
C TYR A 412 7.34 -2.36 4.38
N ALA A 413 7.67 -2.10 5.63
CA ALA A 413 8.99 -1.66 6.04
C ALA A 413 9.56 -2.61 7.08
N PHE A 414 10.89 -2.70 7.08
CA PHE A 414 11.61 -3.72 7.83
C PHE A 414 12.76 -3.11 8.62
N THR A 415 12.92 -3.58 9.86
CA THR A 415 14.19 -3.55 10.60
C THR A 415 14.76 -4.97 10.67
N ASP A 416 15.79 -5.18 11.49
CA ASP A 416 16.30 -6.53 11.74
C ASP A 416 15.30 -7.45 12.44
N SER A 417 14.41 -6.87 13.26
CA SER A 417 13.53 -7.62 14.16
C SER A 417 12.06 -7.16 14.14
N LEU A 418 11.74 -6.18 13.30
CA LEU A 418 10.41 -5.57 13.21
C LEU A 418 9.99 -5.51 11.75
N VAL A 419 8.75 -5.87 11.50
CA VAL A 419 8.07 -5.58 10.24
C VAL A 419 6.92 -4.64 10.56
N VAL A 420 6.73 -3.62 9.74
CA VAL A 420 5.54 -2.76 9.77
C VAL A 420 4.83 -2.94 8.44
N GLY A 421 3.57 -3.35 8.49
CA GLY A 421 2.67 -3.36 7.35
C GLY A 421 1.74 -2.16 7.42
N GLY A 422 1.63 -1.44 6.31
CA GLY A 422 0.53 -0.52 6.09
C GLY A 422 -0.56 -1.23 5.31
N ILE A 423 -1.73 -1.39 5.91
CA ILE A 423 -2.85 -2.14 5.36
C ILE A 423 -4.02 -1.19 5.16
N CYS A 424 -4.57 -1.23 3.96
CA CYS A 424 -5.73 -0.43 3.62
C CYS A 424 -7.00 -1.24 3.84
N ASP A 425 -7.81 -0.85 4.83
CA ASP A 425 -9.12 -1.43 5.09
C ASP A 425 -10.21 -0.38 4.81
N ARG A 426 -11.30 -0.81 4.15
CA ARG A 426 -12.37 0.10 3.73
C ARG A 426 -13.15 0.67 4.92
N GLU A 427 -13.27 -0.07 6.02
CA GLU A 427 -14.03 0.34 7.20
C GLU A 427 -13.15 1.03 8.24
N LEU A 428 -11.88 0.61 8.34
CA LEU A 428 -10.93 1.09 9.34
C LEU A 428 -9.94 2.14 8.81
N GLY A 429 -9.84 2.34 7.50
CA GLY A 429 -8.85 3.22 6.89
C GLY A 429 -7.46 2.58 6.78
N LEU A 430 -6.43 3.41 6.64
CA LEU A 430 -5.04 2.96 6.63
C LEU A 430 -4.59 2.62 8.06
N GLN A 431 -4.30 1.34 8.27
CA GLN A 431 -3.74 0.79 9.50
C GLN A 431 -2.24 0.61 9.36
N LEU A 432 -1.47 1.07 10.34
CA LEU A 432 -0.04 0.77 10.47
C LEU A 432 0.14 -0.20 11.62
N THR A 433 0.54 -1.44 11.31
CA THR A 433 0.61 -2.52 12.28
C THR A 433 1.94 -3.26 12.19
N THR A 434 2.46 -3.65 13.36
CA THR A 434 3.64 -4.50 13.46
C THR A 434 3.31 -5.99 13.48
N ASP A 435 2.04 -6.32 13.71
CA ASP A 435 1.50 -7.68 13.69
C ASP A 435 0.00 -7.63 13.33
N PRO A 436 -0.36 -7.63 12.04
CA PRO A 436 -1.76 -7.56 11.62
C PRO A 436 -2.59 -8.78 12.04
N ALA A 437 -1.97 -9.89 12.49
CA ALA A 437 -2.70 -11.05 12.95
C ALA A 437 -3.21 -10.88 14.38
N SER A 438 -2.49 -10.13 15.23
CA SER A 438 -2.82 -9.98 16.66
C SER A 438 -3.08 -8.55 17.12
N ASP A 439 -2.63 -7.55 16.36
CA ASP A 439 -2.75 -6.14 16.65
C ASP A 439 -3.41 -5.42 15.45
N PRO A 440 -4.61 -4.84 15.61
CA PRO A 440 -5.23 -4.06 14.54
C PRO A 440 -4.35 -2.89 14.05
N GLY A 441 -3.34 -2.50 14.83
CA GLY A 441 -2.43 -1.41 14.49
C GLY A 441 -2.95 -0.05 14.91
N GLU A 442 -2.20 0.98 14.54
CA GLU A 442 -2.64 2.36 14.66
C GLU A 442 -3.39 2.77 13.38
N THR A 443 -4.65 3.20 13.53
CA THR A 443 -5.35 3.94 12.47
C THR A 443 -4.63 5.25 12.21
N ALA A 444 -3.96 5.36 11.07
CA ALA A 444 -3.28 6.57 10.68
C ALA A 444 -4.24 7.52 9.95
N LEU A 445 -4.93 7.04 8.91
CA LEU A 445 -5.67 7.87 7.94
C LEU A 445 -7.02 7.25 7.55
N TRP A 446 -8.04 8.08 7.31
CA TRP A 446 -9.36 7.68 6.76
C TRP A 446 -9.94 8.83 5.89
N PRO A 447 -10.54 8.62 4.68
CA PRO A 447 -10.02 7.93 3.51
C PRO A 447 -9.00 6.84 3.70
N CYS A 448 -9.13 5.64 3.16
CA CYS A 448 -7.93 4.84 3.01
C CYS A 448 -7.18 5.36 1.77
N PRO A 449 -6.09 6.15 1.90
CA PRO A 449 -5.33 6.56 0.74
C PRO A 449 -4.50 5.39 0.21
N GLU A 450 -3.98 5.54 -1.01
CA GLU A 450 -3.01 4.60 -1.54
C GLU A 450 -1.65 4.82 -0.85
N LEU A 451 -1.09 3.77 -0.25
CA LEU A 451 0.22 3.83 0.38
C LEU A 451 1.32 3.64 -0.68
N ASP A 452 1.99 4.73 -1.04
CA ASP A 452 3.00 4.74 -2.11
C ASP A 452 4.36 4.26 -1.60
N ALA A 453 4.78 4.73 -0.42
CA ALA A 453 6.03 4.34 0.23
C ALA A 453 5.86 4.19 1.74
N LEU A 454 6.59 3.24 2.34
CA LEU A 454 6.67 3.03 3.79
C LEU A 454 8.10 2.59 4.10
N GLU A 455 8.76 3.30 5.01
CA GLU A 455 10.12 3.03 5.48
C GLU A 455 10.18 3.15 7.00
N ILE A 456 11.22 2.59 7.61
CA ILE A 456 11.55 2.81 9.04
C ILE A 456 12.84 3.60 9.09
N ASP A 457 12.81 4.73 9.78
CA ASP A 457 13.95 5.61 9.89
C ASP A 457 14.98 5.13 10.92
N SER A 458 16.08 5.88 11.06
CA SER A 458 17.15 5.56 12.00
C SER A 458 16.73 5.62 13.47
N ALA A 459 15.63 6.30 13.81
CA ALA A 459 15.07 6.35 15.15
C ALA A 459 14.13 5.16 15.45
N GLY A 460 13.78 4.38 14.43
CA GLY A 460 12.80 3.30 14.52
C GLY A 460 11.37 3.77 14.33
N ASP A 461 11.17 5.04 13.95
CA ASP A 461 9.86 5.58 13.61
C ASP A 461 9.54 5.26 12.14
N PHE A 462 8.26 5.07 11.86
CA PHE A 462 7.79 4.85 10.49
C PHE A 462 7.58 6.17 9.78
N VAL A 463 8.12 6.27 8.56
CA VAL A 463 7.92 7.38 7.64
C VAL A 463 7.26 6.83 6.39
N PHE A 464 6.20 7.49 5.93
CA PHE A 464 5.43 6.97 4.82
C PHE A 464 4.86 8.08 3.95
N LEU A 465 4.60 7.73 2.70
CA LEU A 465 4.03 8.60 1.70
C LEU A 465 2.73 7.99 1.24
N VAL A 466 1.67 8.80 1.24
CA VAL A 466 0.35 8.37 0.78
C VAL A 466 -0.09 9.23 -0.38
N ARG A 467 -0.86 8.62 -1.27
CA ARG A 467 -1.53 9.27 -2.37
C ARG A 467 -3.01 9.37 -2.07
N HIS A 468 -3.52 10.59 -2.15
CA HIS A 468 -4.94 10.88 -2.09
C HIS A 468 -5.26 11.79 -3.26
N GLU A 469 -6.13 11.29 -4.15
CA GLU A 469 -6.37 11.89 -5.46
C GLU A 469 -5.05 12.05 -6.25
N ASP A 470 -4.82 13.22 -6.85
CA ASP A 470 -3.64 13.53 -7.67
C ASP A 470 -2.46 14.11 -6.85
N SER A 471 -2.47 13.95 -5.53
CA SER A 471 -1.45 14.51 -4.63
C SER A 471 -0.82 13.46 -3.72
N LEU A 472 0.49 13.58 -3.54
CA LEU A 472 1.23 12.88 -2.49
C LEU A 472 1.26 13.72 -1.22
N TYR A 473 1.11 13.05 -0.09
CA TYR A 473 1.17 13.61 1.23
C TYR A 473 2.23 12.85 2.03
N PHE A 474 2.91 13.57 2.93
CA PHE A 474 3.90 13.02 3.86
C PHE A 474 3.37 13.20 5.28
N PRO A 475 2.48 12.30 5.74
CA PRO A 475 1.83 12.44 7.02
C PRO A 475 2.84 12.28 8.15
N ARG A 476 2.62 13.04 9.23
CA ARG A 476 3.46 12.95 10.43
C ARG A 476 2.61 12.97 11.68
N ARG A 477 3.04 12.23 12.71
CA ARG A 477 2.41 12.32 14.02
C ARG A 477 2.53 13.76 14.54
N ARG A 478 1.44 14.29 15.06
CA ARG A 478 1.49 15.55 15.79
C ARG A 478 2.18 15.28 17.12
N THR A 479 3.34 15.89 17.32
CA THR A 479 4.01 15.82 18.62
C THR A 479 3.13 16.47 19.68
N THR A 480 2.90 15.76 20.79
CA THR A 480 2.22 16.36 21.95
C THR A 480 3.12 17.48 22.47
N PRO A 481 2.61 18.72 22.59
CA PRO A 481 3.42 19.87 23.01
C PRO A 481 3.95 19.76 24.44
#